data_AF-A0A970LZM2-F1
#
_entry.id   AF-A0A970LZM2-F1
#
_cell.length_a   1.000
_cell.length_b   1.000
_cell.length_c   1.000
_cell.angle_alpha   90.00
_cell.angle_beta   90.00
_cell.angle_gamma   90.00
#
_symmetry.space_group_name_H-M   'P 1'
#
loop_
_entity.id
_entity.type
_entity.pdbx_description
1 polymer ?
#
loop_
_entity_poly.entity_id
_entity_poly.type
_entity_poly.pdbx_seq_one_letter_code
_entity_poly.pdbx_strand_id
1 'polypeptide(L)'
;MPFLIKHIDQIAREKQRDVLYVDFDRELYPDYDYTNWQIRQDLINWLDEQDISYQFCAGMASEYSFESYHGQLYLDVIYDENDPVYQRLSRHLEDEQGKPKIKGVLFFYCPLDMAMQNKHHDEPGFWEN
;
A
#
# COMPACT_ATOMS: atom_id res chain seq x y z
N MET A 1 6.55 20.04 4.04
CA MET A 1 5.27 20.12 4.78
C MET A 1 5.03 18.76 5.42
N PRO A 2 4.57 18.68 6.68
CA PRO A 2 4.15 17.40 7.23
C PRO A 2 2.97 16.87 6.40
N PHE A 3 3.09 15.64 5.92
CA PHE A 3 2.00 14.91 5.27
C PHE A 3 1.40 13.94 6.29
N LEU A 4 0.10 14.03 6.53
CA LEU A 4 -0.61 13.02 7.30
C LEU A 4 -0.83 11.82 6.40
N ILE A 5 -0.14 10.73 6.69
CA ILE A 5 -0.24 9.48 5.95
C ILE A 5 -1.28 8.60 6.65
N LYS A 6 -2.20 8.03 5.87
CA LYS A 6 -3.21 7.10 6.38
C LYS A 6 -2.67 5.68 6.38
N HIS A 7 -3.06 4.91 7.38
CA HIS A 7 -2.85 3.48 7.37
C HIS A 7 -3.71 2.80 6.31
N ILE A 8 -3.23 1.69 5.75
CA ILE A 8 -3.95 0.98 4.68
C ILE A 8 -5.34 0.50 5.12
N ASP A 9 -5.47 0.05 6.37
CA ASP A 9 -6.76 -0.36 6.93
C ASP A 9 -7.71 0.82 7.12
N GLN A 10 -7.20 2.02 7.47
CA GLN A 10 -8.02 3.22 7.46
C GLN A 10 -8.55 3.52 6.05
N ILE A 11 -7.71 3.41 5.02
CA ILE A 11 -8.11 3.62 3.62
C ILE A 11 -9.19 2.60 3.21
N ALA A 12 -9.03 1.33 3.59
CA ALA A 12 -10.02 0.28 3.32
C ALA A 12 -11.37 0.60 3.97
N ARG A 13 -11.37 1.01 5.25
CA ARG A 13 -12.58 1.42 5.97
C ARG A 13 -13.24 2.64 5.31
N GLU A 14 -12.48 3.67 4.92
CA GLU A 14 -13.04 4.85 4.27
C GLU A 14 -13.67 4.53 2.91
N LYS A 15 -13.04 3.66 2.12
CA LYS A 15 -13.55 3.23 0.81
C LYS A 15 -14.62 2.15 0.89
N GLN A 16 -14.82 1.54 2.07
CA GLN A 16 -15.74 0.42 2.30
C GLN A 16 -15.53 -0.72 1.28
N ARG A 17 -14.26 -1.06 1.02
CA ARG A 17 -13.86 -2.16 0.14
C ARG A 17 -12.47 -2.67 0.48
N ASP A 18 -12.13 -3.81 -0.08
CA ASP A 18 -10.77 -4.31 -0.06
C ASP A 18 -9.84 -3.39 -0.87
N VAL A 19 -8.57 -3.33 -0.44
CA VAL A 19 -7.58 -2.42 -1.00
C VAL A 19 -6.26 -3.12 -1.26
N LEU A 20 -5.52 -2.55 -2.20
CA LEU A 20 -4.22 -3.04 -2.64
C LEU A 20 -3.15 -2.01 -2.30
N TYR A 21 -1.99 -2.48 -1.88
CA TYR A 21 -0.85 -1.61 -1.61
C TYR A 21 0.47 -2.34 -1.88
N VAL A 22 1.53 -1.55 -2.04
CA VAL A 22 2.89 -2.05 -2.12
C VAL A 22 3.73 -1.57 -0.94
N ASP A 23 4.64 -2.44 -0.51
CA ASP A 23 5.71 -2.13 0.43
C ASP A 23 7.07 -2.44 -0.22
N PHE A 24 8.14 -2.00 0.42
CA PHE A 24 9.51 -2.20 -0.02
C PHE A 24 10.28 -3.03 1.00
N ASP A 25 10.93 -4.08 0.52
CA ASP A 25 11.67 -5.03 1.35
C ASP A 25 12.77 -4.33 2.15
N ARG A 26 12.70 -4.43 3.49
CA ARG A 26 13.61 -3.75 4.43
C ARG A 26 15.02 -4.32 4.46
N GLU A 27 15.25 -5.54 3.98
CA GLU A 27 16.60 -6.07 3.85
C GLU A 27 17.31 -5.47 2.63
N LEU A 28 16.55 -5.19 1.57
CA LEU A 28 17.08 -4.58 0.34
C LEU A 28 17.10 -3.04 0.40
N TYR A 29 16.14 -2.47 1.11
CA TYR A 29 15.95 -1.03 1.28
C TYR A 29 15.83 -0.72 2.78
N PRO A 30 16.92 -0.71 3.56
CA PRO A 30 16.87 -0.52 5.00
C PRO A 30 16.82 0.96 5.44
N ASP A 31 17.16 1.88 4.55
CA ASP A 31 17.14 3.32 4.84
C ASP A 31 15.72 3.91 4.67
N TYR A 32 15.56 5.21 4.91
CA TYR A 32 14.28 5.90 4.72
C TYR A 32 14.34 6.87 3.53
N ASP A 33 15.30 6.67 2.61
CA ASP A 33 15.51 7.51 1.43
C ASP A 33 14.72 6.97 0.21
N TYR A 34 13.46 6.64 0.45
CA TYR A 34 12.53 6.14 -0.57
C TYR A 34 12.33 7.11 -1.75
N THR A 35 12.74 8.37 -1.60
CA THR A 35 12.75 9.34 -2.69
C THR A 35 13.83 9.05 -3.75
N ASN A 36 14.93 8.41 -3.36
CA ASN A 36 16.07 8.11 -4.24
C ASN A 36 16.13 6.65 -4.67
N TRP A 37 15.23 5.79 -4.19
CA TRP A 37 15.16 4.41 -4.66
C TRP A 37 14.63 4.33 -6.09
N GLN A 38 15.52 4.00 -7.03
CA GLN A 38 15.17 3.85 -8.44
C GLN A 38 13.98 2.91 -8.64
N ILE A 39 13.91 1.81 -7.88
CA ILE A 39 12.80 0.85 -8.01
C ILE A 39 11.43 1.45 -7.71
N ARG A 40 11.36 2.38 -6.75
CA ARG A 40 10.12 3.05 -6.37
C ARG A 40 9.77 4.11 -7.40
N GLN A 41 10.75 4.81 -7.93
CA GLN A 41 10.55 5.76 -9.04
C GLN A 41 10.05 5.04 -10.29
N ASP A 42 10.66 3.90 -10.64
CA ASP A 42 10.27 3.08 -11.78
C ASP A 42 8.82 2.58 -11.63
N LEU A 43 8.43 2.14 -10.42
CA LEU A 43 7.06 1.74 -10.14
C LEU A 43 6.07 2.92 -10.26
N ILE A 44 6.40 4.08 -9.70
CA ILE A 44 5.55 5.29 -9.81
C ILE A 44 5.38 5.71 -11.27
N ASN A 45 6.47 5.76 -12.03
CA ASN A 45 6.43 6.09 -13.45
C ASN A 45 5.55 5.10 -14.22
N TRP A 46 5.67 3.80 -13.92
CA TRP A 46 4.82 2.79 -14.54
C TRP A 46 3.34 2.97 -14.18
N LEU A 47 3.02 3.27 -12.92
CA LEU A 47 1.64 3.56 -12.48
C LEU A 47 1.07 4.77 -13.25
N ASP A 48 1.86 5.84 -13.37
CA ASP A 48 1.48 7.04 -14.12
C ASP A 48 1.26 6.73 -15.61
N GLU A 49 2.14 5.93 -16.24
CA GLU A 49 1.99 5.48 -17.63
C GLU A 49 0.74 4.61 -17.87
N GLN A 50 0.25 3.93 -16.83
CA GLN A 50 -0.94 3.07 -16.90
C GLN A 50 -2.22 3.78 -16.44
N ASP A 51 -2.16 5.08 -16.13
CA ASP A 51 -3.25 5.87 -15.55
C ASP A 51 -3.79 5.26 -14.23
N ILE A 52 -2.92 4.64 -13.42
CA ILE A 52 -3.28 4.07 -12.12
C ILE A 52 -2.98 5.08 -11.02
N SER A 53 -4.04 5.59 -10.39
CA SER A 53 -3.90 6.51 -9.25
C SER A 53 -3.34 5.79 -8.02
N TYR A 54 -2.48 6.48 -7.28
CA TYR A 54 -1.90 6.00 -6.03
C TYR A 54 -1.88 7.09 -4.95
N GLN A 55 -1.75 6.70 -3.68
CA GLN A 55 -1.50 7.62 -2.56
C GLN A 55 -0.47 7.03 -1.61
N PHE A 56 0.29 7.88 -0.91
CA PHE A 56 1.19 7.40 0.14
C PHE A 56 0.37 6.85 1.31
N CYS A 57 0.74 5.67 1.79
CA CYS A 57 0.08 5.04 2.93
C CYS A 57 1.11 4.49 3.91
N ALA A 58 0.66 4.16 5.11
CA ALA A 58 1.38 3.30 6.04
C ALA A 58 0.83 1.87 5.93
N GLY A 59 1.55 0.91 6.49
CA GLY A 59 1.05 -0.46 6.68
C GLY A 59 -0.16 -0.50 7.62
N MET A 60 -0.57 -1.71 8.01
CA MET A 60 -1.67 -1.91 8.97
C MET A 60 -1.39 -1.17 10.28
N ALA A 61 -2.38 -0.45 10.80
CA ALA A 61 -2.28 0.19 12.10
C ALA A 61 -2.11 -0.85 13.23
N SER A 62 -1.28 -0.51 14.21
CA SER A 62 -0.96 -1.37 15.36
C SER A 62 -0.90 -0.51 16.63
N GLU A 63 -1.52 -1.01 17.70
CA GLU A 63 -1.43 -0.39 19.03
C GLU A 63 -0.09 -0.64 19.72
N TYR A 64 0.67 -1.61 19.23
CA TYR A 64 1.91 -2.06 19.87
C TYR A 64 3.17 -1.58 19.14
N SER A 65 3.02 -0.98 17.96
CA SER A 65 4.15 -0.58 17.13
C SER A 65 3.81 0.64 16.29
N PHE A 66 4.71 1.62 16.30
CA PHE A 66 4.69 2.74 15.37
C PHE A 66 5.80 2.55 14.34
N GLU A 67 5.46 2.78 13.08
CA GLU A 67 6.39 2.65 11.97
C GLU A 67 6.46 3.98 11.21
N SER A 68 7.68 4.47 11.00
CA SER A 68 7.89 5.60 10.10
C SER A 68 7.59 5.17 8.67
N TYR A 69 6.97 6.07 7.91
CA TYR A 69 6.71 5.86 6.49
C TYR A 69 7.99 5.46 5.73
N HIS A 70 7.91 4.34 5.02
CA HIS A 70 9.02 3.69 4.34
C HIS A 70 8.81 3.63 2.82
N GLY A 71 7.96 4.50 2.28
CA GLY A 71 7.73 4.63 0.85
C GLY A 71 6.51 3.89 0.31
N GLN A 72 5.73 3.22 1.16
CA GLN A 72 4.56 2.42 0.76
C GLN A 72 3.52 3.21 -0.05
N LEU A 73 2.85 2.53 -0.98
CA LEU A 73 1.85 3.15 -1.86
C LEU A 73 0.56 2.33 -1.82
N TYR A 74 -0.56 2.97 -1.48
CA TYR A 74 -1.89 2.45 -1.79
C TYR A 74 -2.16 2.66 -3.28
N LEU A 75 -2.76 1.65 -3.90
CA LEU A 75 -3.11 1.65 -5.32
C LEU A 75 -4.63 1.72 -5.47
N ASP A 76 -5.15 2.72 -6.18
CA ASP A 76 -6.60 2.91 -6.36
C ASP A 76 -7.18 1.99 -7.45
N VAL A 77 -6.98 0.69 -7.24
CA VAL A 77 -7.46 -0.38 -8.11
C VAL A 77 -8.44 -1.23 -7.31
N ILE A 78 -9.51 -1.68 -7.95
CA ILE A 78 -10.46 -2.62 -7.37
C ILE A 78 -9.85 -4.01 -7.46
N TYR A 79 -9.84 -4.75 -6.35
CA TYR A 79 -9.44 -6.15 -6.38
C TYR A 79 -10.57 -6.98 -7.00
N ASP A 80 -10.43 -7.31 -8.28
CA ASP A 80 -11.31 -8.21 -9.04
C ASP A 80 -10.49 -8.90 -10.11
N GLU A 81 -10.42 -10.23 -10.09
CA GLU A 81 -9.65 -11.03 -11.04
C GLU A 81 -10.10 -10.84 -12.50
N ASN A 82 -11.31 -10.35 -12.73
CA ASN A 82 -11.84 -10.04 -14.06
C ASN A 82 -11.63 -8.57 -14.46
N ASP A 83 -11.20 -7.71 -13.53
CA ASP A 83 -10.95 -6.30 -13.82
C ASP A 83 -9.66 -6.14 -14.65
N PRO A 84 -9.73 -5.48 -15.82
CA PRO A 84 -8.58 -5.37 -16.71
C PRO A 84 -7.46 -4.51 -16.14
N VAL A 85 -7.74 -3.58 -15.22
CA VAL A 85 -6.72 -2.75 -14.55
C VAL A 85 -5.99 -3.60 -13.52
N TYR A 86 -6.72 -4.33 -12.68
CA TYR A 86 -6.14 -5.27 -11.72
C TYR A 86 -5.28 -6.33 -12.41
N GLN A 87 -5.76 -6.93 -13.49
CA GLN A 87 -4.99 -7.90 -14.24
C GLN A 87 -3.69 -7.32 -14.82
N ARG A 88 -3.68 -6.07 -15.28
CA ARG A 88 -2.43 -5.41 -15.74
C ARG A 88 -1.49 -5.16 -14.58
N LEU A 89 -2.01 -4.68 -13.45
CA LEU A 89 -1.25 -4.41 -12.23
C LEU A 89 -0.60 -5.69 -11.67
N SER A 90 -1.40 -6.74 -11.46
CA SER A 90 -0.91 -8.03 -10.97
C SER A 90 0.12 -8.63 -11.93
N ARG A 91 -0.12 -8.64 -13.25
CA ARG A 91 0.89 -9.11 -14.23
C ARG A 91 2.18 -8.29 -14.21
N HIS A 92 2.14 -7.02 -13.82
CA HIS A 92 3.34 -6.20 -13.69
C HIS A 92 4.12 -6.54 -12.42
N LEU A 93 3.44 -6.69 -11.28
CA LEU A 93 4.04 -6.90 -9.97
C LEU A 93 4.38 -8.37 -9.67
N GLU A 94 3.64 -9.30 -10.25
CA GLU A 94 3.69 -10.74 -9.95
C GLU A 94 4.02 -11.58 -11.18
N ASP A 95 4.50 -12.81 -10.94
CA ASP A 95 4.67 -13.85 -11.94
C ASP A 95 3.42 -14.74 -12.10
N GLU A 96 3.48 -15.73 -12.99
CA GLU A 96 2.37 -16.68 -13.23
C GLU A 96 2.02 -17.53 -12.00
N GLN A 97 2.88 -17.57 -10.97
CA GLN A 97 2.65 -18.26 -9.71
C GLN A 97 2.14 -17.33 -8.60
N GLY A 98 1.90 -16.05 -8.91
CA GLY A 98 1.50 -15.02 -7.93
C GLY A 98 2.64 -14.59 -7.01
N LYS A 99 3.90 -14.82 -7.39
CA LYS A 99 5.07 -14.36 -6.61
C LYS A 99 5.52 -12.98 -7.08
N PRO A 100 6.04 -12.13 -6.17
CA PRO A 100 6.61 -10.86 -6.57
C PRO A 100 7.71 -11.03 -7.62
N LYS A 101 7.55 -10.36 -8.76
CA LYS A 101 8.46 -10.40 -9.90
C LYS A 101 9.53 -9.31 -9.82
N ILE A 102 9.19 -8.18 -9.21
CA ILE A 102 10.07 -7.04 -9.06
C ILE A 102 10.80 -7.16 -7.73
N LYS A 103 12.13 -7.31 -7.79
CA LYS A 103 12.95 -7.55 -6.60
C LYS A 103 12.77 -6.40 -5.59
N GLY A 104 12.35 -6.77 -4.37
CA GLY A 104 12.18 -5.84 -3.25
C GLY A 104 10.91 -4.99 -3.29
N VAL A 105 10.02 -5.21 -4.26
CA VAL A 105 8.64 -4.70 -4.22
C VAL A 105 7.75 -5.83 -3.72
N LEU A 106 7.03 -5.57 -2.64
CA LEU A 106 6.09 -6.49 -2.02
C LEU A 106 4.67 -6.01 -2.35
N PHE A 107 3.81 -6.90 -2.83
CA PHE A 107 2.44 -6.58 -3.20
C PHE A 107 1.46 -7.22 -2.23
N PHE A 108 0.56 -6.42 -1.67
CA PHE A 108 -0.31 -6.82 -0.58
C PHE A 108 -1.77 -6.49 -0.86
N TYR A 109 -2.61 -7.33 -0.27
CA TYR A 109 -4.06 -7.19 -0.24
C TYR A 109 -4.51 -7.00 1.21
N CYS A 110 -5.27 -5.94 1.47
CA CYS A 110 -5.89 -5.68 2.76
C CYS A 110 -7.41 -5.90 2.62
N PRO A 111 -7.95 -7.00 3.16
CA PRO A 111 -9.38 -7.24 3.17
C PRO A 111 -10.10 -6.22 4.07
N LEU A 112 -11.27 -5.75 3.65
CA LEU A 112 -12.13 -4.89 4.45
C LEU A 112 -12.46 -5.52 5.79
N ASP A 113 -12.78 -6.81 5.82
CA ASP A 113 -13.10 -7.54 7.06
C ASP A 113 -11.95 -7.50 8.08
N MET A 114 -10.70 -7.55 7.60
CA MET A 114 -9.52 -7.39 8.44
C MET A 114 -9.36 -5.94 8.88
N ALA A 115 -9.53 -4.98 7.97
CA ALA A 115 -9.44 -3.56 8.27
C ALA A 115 -10.49 -3.10 9.31
N MET A 116 -11.67 -3.73 9.32
CA MET A 116 -12.75 -3.46 10.25
C MET A 116 -12.41 -3.89 11.69
N GLN A 117 -11.41 -4.75 11.91
CA GLN A 117 -10.92 -5.08 13.25
C GLN A 117 -10.28 -3.88 13.95
N ASN A 118 -9.77 -2.91 13.19
CA ASN A 118 -9.18 -1.67 13.68
C ASN A 118 -10.16 -0.48 13.68
N LYS A 119 -11.47 -0.73 13.58
CA LYS A 119 -12.48 0.35 13.51
C LYS A 119 -12.45 1.27 14.74
N HIS A 120 -12.07 0.76 15.91
CA HIS A 120 -11.93 1.56 17.13
C HIS A 120 -10.84 2.63 17.03
N HIS A 121 -9.89 2.52 16.09
CA HIS A 121 -8.90 3.57 15.81
C HIS A 121 -9.53 4.84 15.21
N ASP A 122 -10.77 4.76 14.73
CA ASP A 122 -11.51 5.89 14.17
C ASP A 122 -12.29 6.68 15.27
N GLU A 123 -12.26 6.21 16.53
CA GLU A 123 -12.94 6.87 17.64
C GLU A 123 -12.26 8.22 17.98
N PRO A 124 -13.05 9.28 18.24
CA PRO A 124 -12.49 10.59 18.60
C PRO A 124 -11.55 10.48 19.81
N GLY A 125 -10.34 11.03 19.66
CA GLY A 125 -9.33 11.04 20.73
C GLY A 125 -8.46 9.78 20.83
N PHE A 126 -8.67 8.76 20.00
CA PHE A 126 -7.85 7.54 20.03
C PHE A 126 -6.35 7.83 19.84
N TRP A 127 -6.02 8.72 18.90
CA TRP A 127 -4.64 9.12 18.58
C TRP A 127 -4.16 10.38 19.32
N GLU A 128 -4.92 10.91 20.29
CA GLU A 128 -4.62 12.20 20.96
C GLU A 128 -3.89 12.07 22.30
N ASN A 129 -3.43 10.87 22.68
CA ASN A 129 -2.71 10.61 23.94
C ASN A 129 -1.20 10.39 23.76
#